data_AF-A0A1E7GKI0-F1
#
_entry.id   AF-A0A1E7GKI0-F1
#
_cell.length_a   1.000
_cell.length_b   1.000
_cell.length_c   1.000
_cell.angle_alpha   90.00
_cell.angle_beta   90.00
_cell.angle_gamma   90.00
#
_symmetry.space_group_name_H-M   'P 1'
#
loop_
_entity.id
_entity.type
_entity.pdbx_description
1 polymer ?
#
loop_
_entity_poly.entity_id
_entity_poly.type
_entity_poly.pdbx_seq_one_letter_code
_entity_poly.pdbx_strand_id
1 'polypeptide(L)'
;MIYTLQIFSALFLDFLFGDPRWYPHPVKGIGLLCRISEKITRRLTKNLILAGSFTVAIVLFVTGCLVFLLLTASYAVSSIFGDIAAILLLYTTFAAKDLMRHSMAVYNCLVHDSDLDSARVAVGRIVGRDTQTLSESEISKACVETVAENMVDGITAPFFFAVFFSLFSPYLGMTAIGWSAVGAFVYKGVNTMDSMIGYKNDKYMYFGRMAARVDDFVNFIPARISSLLLIIAAFILKLDYRGAAKMFFRDRLNHSSPNAGHTEAAVAGALGIRLGGPLLYSGTIVDKPFIGDDIHEIKADDIKTSNKLILLGSFLFITTFLLLRGVARVT
;
A
#
# COMPACT_ATOMS: atom_id res chain seq x y z
N MET A 1 -11.73 3.91 23.88
CA MET A 1 -10.79 2.87 24.35
C MET A 1 -10.98 1.54 23.63
N ILE A 2 -12.17 0.93 23.61
CA ILE A 2 -12.41 -0.39 22.97
C ILE A 2 -12.02 -0.41 21.47
N TYR A 3 -12.48 0.55 20.67
CA TYR A 3 -12.15 0.64 19.24
C TYR A 3 -10.63 0.66 18.97
N THR A 4 -9.90 1.47 19.74
CA THR A 4 -8.44 1.57 19.61
C THR A 4 -7.77 0.22 19.89
N LEU A 5 -8.23 -0.50 20.92
CA LEU A 5 -7.73 -1.84 21.22
C LEU A 5 -8.01 -2.82 20.08
N GLN A 6 -9.21 -2.78 19.49
CA GLN A 6 -9.57 -3.64 18.35
C GLN A 6 -8.68 -3.40 17.12
N ILE A 7 -8.37 -2.14 16.81
CA ILE A 7 -7.42 -1.78 15.75
C ILE A 7 -6.02 -2.30 16.05
N PHE A 8 -5.52 -2.11 17.28
CA PHE A 8 -4.22 -2.63 17.67
C PHE A 8 -4.18 -4.16 17.64
N SER A 9 -5.28 -4.85 17.94
CA SER A 9 -5.39 -6.30 17.78
C SER A 9 -5.22 -6.71 16.31
N ALA A 10 -5.87 -6.02 15.36
CA ALA A 10 -5.71 -6.32 13.93
C ALA A 10 -4.26 -6.11 13.44
N LEU A 11 -3.62 -5.01 13.86
CA LEU A 11 -2.22 -4.74 13.54
C LEU A 11 -1.27 -5.74 14.21
N PHE A 12 -1.54 -6.12 15.45
CA PHE A 12 -0.76 -7.12 16.17
C PHE A 12 -0.81 -8.49 15.48
N LEU A 13 -1.98 -8.89 14.98
CA LEU A 13 -2.14 -10.09 14.16
C LEU A 13 -1.30 -10.02 12.87
N ASP A 14 -1.25 -8.86 12.19
CA ASP A 14 -0.37 -8.66 11.03
C ASP A 14 1.11 -8.85 11.43
N PHE A 15 1.57 -8.22 12.51
CA PHE A 15 2.96 -8.39 12.96
C PHE A 15 3.31 -9.82 13.35
N LEU A 16 2.36 -10.58 13.90
CA LEU A 16 2.56 -11.96 14.36
C LEU A 16 2.55 -12.95 13.20
N PHE A 17 1.56 -12.86 12.31
CA PHE A 17 1.32 -13.86 11.26
C PHE A 17 1.77 -13.41 9.87
N GLY A 18 1.74 -12.10 9.58
CA GLY A 18 1.83 -11.54 8.22
C GLY A 18 0.75 -12.13 7.31
N ASP A 19 1.02 -12.27 6.01
CA ASP A 19 0.15 -13.04 5.10
C ASP A 19 0.55 -14.54 5.12
N PRO A 20 -0.28 -15.46 5.68
CA PRO A 20 0.02 -16.87 5.73
C PRO A 20 -0.18 -17.50 4.34
N ARG A 21 0.89 -18.02 3.74
CA ARG A 21 0.87 -18.56 2.35
C ARG A 21 -0.16 -19.67 2.11
N TRP A 22 -0.52 -20.41 3.16
CA TRP A 22 -1.51 -21.50 3.12
C TRP A 22 -2.96 -21.01 3.18
N TYR A 23 -3.19 -19.75 3.53
CA TYR A 23 -4.52 -19.18 3.69
C TYR A 23 -5.04 -18.64 2.34
N PRO A 24 -6.30 -18.94 1.94
CA PRO A 24 -6.91 -18.32 0.78
C PRO A 24 -7.18 -16.84 1.08
N HIS A 25 -6.18 -16.00 0.81
CA HIS A 25 -6.22 -14.58 1.13
C HIS A 25 -7.40 -13.88 0.43
N PRO A 26 -8.25 -13.10 1.14
CA PRO A 26 -9.45 -12.47 0.57
C PRO A 26 -9.18 -11.62 -0.68
N VAL A 27 -8.00 -11.00 -0.76
CA VAL A 27 -7.55 -10.24 -1.94
C VAL A 27 -7.46 -11.11 -3.20
N LYS A 28 -7.12 -12.40 -3.10
CA LYS A 28 -7.15 -13.33 -4.25
C LYS A 28 -8.57 -13.51 -4.77
N GLY A 29 -9.57 -13.45 -3.89
CA GLY A 29 -10.99 -13.45 -4.25
C GLY A 29 -11.40 -12.20 -5.02
N ILE A 30 -10.95 -11.02 -4.59
CA ILE A 30 -11.12 -9.75 -5.32
C ILE A 30 -10.50 -9.85 -6.72
N GLY A 31 -9.29 -10.42 -6.83
CA GLY A 31 -8.64 -10.59 -8.12
C GLY A 31 -9.32 -11.60 -9.05
N LEU A 32 -9.90 -12.66 -8.49
CA LEU A 32 -10.77 -13.56 -9.24
C LEU A 32 -12.01 -12.84 -9.75
N LEU A 33 -12.69 -12.09 -8.88
CA LEU A 33 -13.85 -11.28 -9.23
C LEU A 33 -13.50 -10.28 -10.35
N CYS A 34 -12.36 -9.58 -10.27
CA CYS A 34 -11.88 -8.67 -11.31
C CYS A 34 -11.74 -9.37 -12.67
N ARG A 35 -11.15 -10.59 -12.71
CA ARG A 35 -11.00 -11.36 -13.97
C ARG A 35 -12.35 -11.80 -14.55
N ILE A 36 -13.27 -12.24 -13.69
CA ILE A 36 -14.62 -12.63 -14.11
C ILE A 36 -15.37 -11.40 -14.65
N SER A 37 -15.34 -10.29 -13.92
CA SER A 37 -15.97 -9.03 -14.31
C SER A 37 -15.38 -8.48 -15.61
N GLU A 38 -14.06 -8.53 -15.81
CA GLU A 38 -13.41 -8.15 -17.08
C GLU A 38 -13.96 -8.96 -18.25
N LYS A 39 -14.09 -10.29 -18.10
CA LYS A 39 -14.62 -11.15 -19.17
C LYS A 39 -16.07 -10.82 -19.50
N ILE A 40 -16.89 -10.48 -18.50
CA ILE A 40 -18.29 -10.14 -18.68
C ILE A 40 -18.42 -8.76 -19.35
N THR A 41 -17.76 -7.74 -18.82
CA THR A 41 -17.92 -6.35 -19.30
C THR A 41 -17.37 -6.15 -20.71
N ARG A 42 -16.28 -6.82 -21.07
CA ARG A 42 -15.75 -6.84 -22.45
C ARG A 42 -16.70 -7.48 -23.46
N ARG A 43 -17.61 -8.36 -23.02
CA ARG A 43 -18.67 -8.94 -23.87
C ARG A 43 -19.88 -8.02 -23.99
N LEU A 44 -20.17 -7.24 -22.94
CA LEU A 44 -21.30 -6.32 -22.90
C LEU A 44 -21.09 -5.08 -23.77
N THR A 45 -19.87 -4.58 -23.88
CA THR A 45 -19.56 -3.41 -24.71
C THR A 45 -18.18 -3.49 -25.34
N LYS A 46 -18.08 -3.03 -26.60
CA LYS A 46 -16.80 -2.88 -27.31
C LYS A 46 -16.02 -1.64 -26.85
N ASN A 47 -16.66 -0.68 -26.18
CA ASN A 47 -15.98 0.49 -25.63
C ASN A 47 -15.19 0.08 -24.38
N LEU A 48 -13.87 -0.02 -24.52
CA LEU A 48 -12.99 -0.49 -23.45
C LEU A 48 -13.02 0.37 -22.19
N ILE A 49 -13.15 1.69 -22.32
CA ILE A 49 -13.22 2.60 -21.16
C ILE A 49 -14.50 2.34 -20.36
N LEU A 50 -15.63 2.15 -21.06
CA LEU A 50 -16.90 1.86 -20.42
C LEU A 50 -16.90 0.47 -19.78
N ALA A 51 -16.36 -0.54 -20.48
CA ALA A 51 -16.21 -1.90 -19.92
C ALA A 51 -15.33 -1.90 -18.66
N GLY A 52 -14.22 -1.15 -18.66
CA GLY A 52 -13.37 -0.95 -17.51
C GLY A 52 -14.09 -0.26 -16.35
N SER A 53 -14.86 0.79 -16.64
CA SER A 53 -15.65 1.52 -15.64
C SER A 53 -16.71 0.65 -14.98
N PHE A 54 -17.41 -0.18 -15.75
CA PHE A 54 -18.33 -1.18 -15.19
C PHE A 54 -17.62 -2.24 -14.38
N THR A 55 -16.41 -2.67 -14.78
CA THR A 55 -15.61 -3.64 -14.02
C THR A 55 -15.28 -3.08 -12.64
N VAL A 56 -14.80 -1.82 -12.58
CA VAL A 56 -14.54 -1.11 -11.32
C VAL A 56 -15.78 -1.04 -10.45
N ALA A 57 -16.92 -0.59 -11.00
CA ALA A 57 -18.17 -0.49 -10.26
C ALA A 57 -18.64 -1.84 -9.70
N ILE A 58 -18.61 -2.90 -10.52
CA ILE A 58 -19.03 -4.25 -10.10
C ILE A 58 -18.11 -4.78 -8.99
N VAL A 59 -16.79 -4.68 -9.16
CA VAL A 59 -15.83 -5.23 -8.19
C VAL A 59 -15.97 -4.52 -6.85
N LEU A 60 -16.04 -3.18 -6.84
CA LEU A 60 -16.19 -2.42 -5.59
C LEU A 60 -17.53 -2.67 -4.91
N PHE A 61 -18.62 -2.69 -5.68
CA PHE A 61 -19.96 -2.96 -5.16
C PHE A 61 -20.04 -4.36 -4.55
N VAL A 62 -19.65 -5.39 -5.30
CA VAL A 62 -19.70 -6.78 -4.83
C VAL A 62 -18.76 -7.00 -3.64
N THR A 63 -17.54 -6.45 -3.66
CA THR A 63 -16.61 -6.56 -2.52
C THR A 63 -17.18 -5.91 -1.27
N GLY A 64 -17.68 -4.67 -1.38
CA GLY A 64 -18.29 -3.95 -0.26
C GLY A 64 -19.54 -4.67 0.28
N CYS A 65 -20.43 -5.10 -0.60
CA CYS A 65 -21.64 -5.83 -0.22
C CYS A 65 -21.33 -7.18 0.45
N LEU A 66 -20.38 -7.95 -0.07
CA LEU A 66 -20.02 -9.25 0.53
C LEU A 66 -19.47 -9.07 1.95
N VAL A 67 -18.56 -8.11 2.15
CA VAL A 67 -18.01 -7.83 3.49
C VAL A 67 -19.10 -7.30 4.42
N PHE A 68 -19.95 -6.39 3.95
CA PHE A 68 -21.06 -5.85 4.73
C PHE A 68 -22.06 -6.95 5.15
N LEU A 69 -22.47 -7.82 4.23
CA LEU A 69 -23.40 -8.92 4.51
C LEU A 69 -22.79 -9.96 5.45
N LEU A 70 -21.53 -10.32 5.25
CA LEU A 70 -20.80 -11.24 6.14
C LEU A 70 -20.75 -10.69 7.56
N LEU A 71 -20.41 -9.40 7.72
CA LEU A 71 -20.37 -8.77 9.03
C LEU A 71 -21.76 -8.65 9.64
N THR A 72 -22.78 -8.25 8.87
CA THR A 72 -24.17 -8.17 9.34
C THR A 72 -24.65 -9.54 9.86
N ALA A 73 -24.37 -10.61 9.11
CA ALA A 73 -24.67 -11.97 9.55
C ALA A 73 -23.88 -12.36 10.81
N SER A 74 -22.63 -11.93 10.93
CA SER A 74 -21.80 -12.17 12.13
C SER A 74 -22.33 -11.43 13.36
N TYR A 75 -22.75 -10.17 13.21
CA TYR A 75 -23.39 -9.39 14.28
C TYR A 75 -24.76 -9.94 14.68
N ALA A 76 -25.48 -10.57 13.75
CA ALA A 76 -26.74 -11.25 14.04
C ALA A 76 -26.54 -12.49 14.93
N VAL A 77 -25.36 -13.14 14.89
CA VAL A 77 -25.00 -14.22 15.82
C VAL A 77 -24.67 -13.66 17.21
N SER A 78 -23.73 -12.70 17.29
CA SER A 78 -23.48 -11.92 18.51
C SER A 78 -22.60 -10.71 18.20
N SER A 79 -22.66 -9.69 19.07
CA SER A 79 -21.80 -8.50 18.94
C SER A 79 -20.31 -8.85 18.99
N ILE A 80 -19.91 -9.79 19.86
CA ILE A 80 -18.52 -10.20 20.02
C ILE A 80 -18.04 -10.94 18.78
N PHE A 81 -18.85 -11.84 18.23
CA PHE A 81 -18.49 -12.56 17.01
C PHE A 81 -18.34 -11.63 15.81
N GLY A 82 -19.23 -10.64 15.64
CA GLY A 82 -19.09 -9.61 14.62
C GLY A 82 -17.81 -8.77 14.76
N ASP A 83 -17.45 -8.39 15.99
CA ASP A 83 -16.22 -7.65 16.26
C ASP A 83 -14.97 -8.49 15.94
N ILE A 84 -14.94 -9.77 16.33
CA ILE A 84 -13.85 -10.71 16.00
C ILE A 84 -13.72 -10.88 14.49
N ALA A 85 -14.83 -11.09 13.78
CA ALA A 85 -14.83 -11.22 12.33
C ALA A 85 -14.27 -9.96 11.65
N ALA A 86 -14.66 -8.77 12.12
CA ALA A 86 -14.14 -7.50 11.62
C ALA A 86 -12.63 -7.32 11.87
N ILE A 87 -12.13 -7.70 13.05
CA ILE A 87 -10.70 -7.67 13.38
C ILE A 87 -9.91 -8.60 12.45
N LEU A 88 -10.40 -9.84 12.24
CA LEU A 88 -9.75 -10.80 11.34
C LEU A 88 -9.73 -10.32 9.90
N LEU A 89 -10.82 -9.70 9.43
CA LEU A 89 -10.87 -9.07 8.12
C LEU A 89 -9.84 -7.93 8.01
N LEU A 90 -9.83 -6.99 8.96
CA LEU A 90 -8.87 -5.88 8.96
C LEU A 90 -7.43 -6.34 8.96
N TYR A 91 -7.10 -7.37 9.73
CA TYR A 91 -5.77 -8.00 9.73
C TYR A 91 -5.33 -8.35 8.28
N THR A 92 -6.21 -8.94 7.48
CA THR A 92 -5.90 -9.30 6.08
C THR A 92 -5.76 -8.11 5.12
N THR A 93 -6.08 -6.89 5.57
CA THR A 93 -5.92 -5.69 4.73
C THR A 93 -4.59 -4.97 4.94
N PHE A 94 -3.92 -5.23 6.07
CA PHE A 94 -2.62 -4.66 6.39
C PHE A 94 -1.50 -5.59 5.92
N ALA A 95 -0.40 -5.01 5.45
CA ALA A 95 0.74 -5.76 4.91
C ALA A 95 2.08 -5.29 5.49
N ALA A 96 2.11 -4.72 6.70
CA ALA A 96 3.33 -4.17 7.28
C ALA A 96 4.37 -5.27 7.51
N LYS A 97 3.96 -6.41 8.07
CA LYS A 97 4.88 -7.52 8.31
C LYS A 97 5.43 -8.13 7.03
N ASP A 98 4.57 -8.31 6.04
CA ASP A 98 4.96 -8.95 4.78
C ASP A 98 5.89 -8.04 3.97
N LEU A 99 5.62 -6.73 3.95
CA LEU A 99 6.51 -5.73 3.35
C LEU A 99 7.92 -5.77 3.97
N MET A 100 8.01 -5.83 5.31
CA MET A 100 9.29 -5.94 6.01
C MET A 100 9.97 -7.30 5.75
N ARG A 101 9.20 -8.39 5.66
CA ARG A 101 9.73 -9.73 5.37
C ARG A 101 10.39 -9.76 3.99
N HIS A 102 9.75 -9.17 2.99
CA HIS A 102 10.28 -9.13 1.64
C HIS A 102 11.51 -8.24 1.51
N SER A 103 11.51 -7.04 2.11
CA SER A 103 12.67 -6.15 2.06
C SER A 103 13.87 -6.73 2.83
N MET A 104 13.63 -7.36 3.99
CA MET A 104 14.70 -8.02 4.74
C MET A 104 15.21 -9.28 4.04
N ALA A 105 14.40 -9.97 3.22
CA ALA A 105 14.92 -11.06 2.40
C ALA A 105 15.96 -10.57 1.38
N VAL A 106 15.72 -9.41 0.73
CA VAL A 106 16.70 -8.77 -0.15
C VAL A 106 17.97 -8.39 0.64
N TYR A 107 17.79 -7.72 1.79
CA TYR A 107 18.90 -7.35 2.67
C TYR A 107 19.78 -8.55 3.06
N ASN A 108 19.16 -9.65 3.48
CA ASN A 108 19.87 -10.84 3.93
C ASN A 108 20.67 -11.49 2.79
N CYS A 109 20.11 -11.55 1.59
CA CYS A 109 20.84 -12.07 0.42
C CYS A 109 22.08 -11.21 0.10
N LEU A 110 21.96 -9.87 0.20
CA LEU A 110 23.07 -8.96 -0.06
C LEU A 110 24.16 -9.04 1.02
N VAL A 111 23.78 -9.03 2.31
CA VAL A 111 24.75 -8.84 3.40
C VAL A 111 25.21 -10.14 4.05
N HIS A 112 24.32 -11.12 4.21
CA HIS A 112 24.64 -12.37 4.92
C HIS A 112 25.07 -13.48 3.99
N ASP A 113 24.35 -13.63 2.87
CA ASP A 113 24.65 -14.70 1.91
C ASP A 113 25.71 -14.25 0.88
N SER A 114 25.90 -12.93 0.72
CA SER A 114 26.71 -12.31 -0.34
C SER A 114 26.38 -12.89 -1.73
N ASP A 115 25.11 -13.21 -1.95
CA ASP A 115 24.59 -13.84 -3.16
C ASP A 115 23.75 -12.84 -3.96
N LEU A 116 24.39 -12.25 -4.96
CA LEU A 116 23.78 -11.25 -5.82
C LEU A 116 22.63 -11.85 -6.66
N ASP A 117 22.74 -13.09 -7.11
CA ASP A 117 21.71 -13.73 -7.94
C ASP A 117 20.47 -14.04 -7.10
N SER A 118 20.64 -14.54 -5.88
CA SER A 118 19.53 -14.67 -4.93
C SER A 118 18.91 -13.31 -4.58
N ALA A 119 19.70 -12.26 -4.45
CA ALA A 119 19.18 -10.91 -4.22
C ALA A 119 18.36 -10.38 -5.42
N ARG A 120 18.78 -10.65 -6.67
CA ARG A 120 18.01 -10.32 -7.89
C ARG A 120 16.68 -11.06 -7.96
N VAL A 121 16.66 -12.33 -7.54
CA VAL A 121 15.42 -13.12 -7.44
C VAL A 121 14.53 -12.58 -6.32
N ALA A 122 15.11 -12.25 -5.16
CA ALA A 122 14.37 -11.72 -4.02
C ALA A 122 13.71 -10.37 -4.35
N VAL A 123 14.45 -9.44 -4.94
CA VAL A 123 13.92 -8.12 -5.31
C VAL A 123 12.93 -8.22 -6.46
N GLY A 124 13.12 -9.16 -7.39
CA GLY A 124 12.18 -9.46 -8.48
C GLY A 124 10.81 -9.95 -8.02
N ARG A 125 10.65 -10.36 -6.75
CA ARG A 125 9.35 -10.70 -6.17
C ARG A 125 8.54 -9.48 -5.73
N ILE A 126 9.18 -8.32 -5.59
CA ILE A 126 8.54 -7.09 -5.10
C ILE A 126 8.56 -5.94 -6.11
N VAL A 127 9.38 -6.02 -7.16
CA VAL A 127 9.40 -5.02 -8.24
C VAL A 127 8.72 -5.52 -9.50
N GLY A 128 8.14 -4.61 -10.29
CA GLY A 128 7.58 -4.89 -11.61
C GLY A 128 8.55 -4.69 -12.78
N ARG A 129 9.87 -4.63 -12.54
CA ARG A 129 10.92 -4.32 -13.54
C ARG A 129 11.91 -5.47 -13.71
N ASP A 130 12.71 -5.45 -14.78
CA ASP A 130 13.71 -6.48 -15.03
C ASP A 130 14.82 -6.39 -13.97
N THR A 131 15.16 -7.52 -13.32
CA THR A 131 16.13 -7.55 -12.22
C THR A 131 17.43 -8.28 -12.52
N GLN A 132 17.51 -8.98 -13.66
CA GLN A 132 18.59 -9.93 -13.96
C GLN A 132 19.97 -9.29 -14.07
N THR A 133 20.03 -8.02 -14.45
CA THR A 133 21.29 -7.29 -14.67
C THR A 133 21.59 -6.26 -13.57
N LEU A 134 20.78 -6.19 -12.51
CA LEU A 134 20.96 -5.16 -11.48
C LEU A 134 22.23 -5.40 -10.67
N SER A 135 22.95 -4.33 -10.41
CA SER A 135 24.02 -4.24 -9.40
C SER A 135 23.46 -4.21 -7.97
N GLU A 136 24.31 -4.40 -6.96
CA GLU A 136 23.91 -4.32 -5.55
C GLU A 136 23.24 -2.98 -5.20
N SER A 137 23.80 -1.87 -5.70
CA SER A 137 23.25 -0.52 -5.52
C SER A 137 21.87 -0.41 -6.16
N GLU A 138 21.68 -0.93 -7.38
CA GLU A 138 20.38 -0.91 -8.05
C GLU A 138 19.34 -1.83 -7.39
N ILE A 139 19.76 -2.96 -6.83
CA ILE A 139 18.90 -3.85 -6.04
C ILE A 139 18.45 -3.14 -4.75
N SER A 140 19.39 -2.52 -4.03
CA SER A 140 19.11 -1.74 -2.83
C SER A 140 18.15 -0.59 -3.14
N LYS A 141 18.40 0.12 -4.25
CA LYS A 141 17.53 1.20 -4.76
C LYS A 141 16.13 0.69 -5.04
N ALA A 142 16.01 -0.41 -5.77
CA ALA A 142 14.72 -1.02 -6.11
C ALA A 142 13.94 -1.43 -4.86
N CYS A 143 14.63 -1.99 -3.86
CA CYS A 143 14.02 -2.37 -2.61
C CYS A 143 13.52 -1.14 -1.84
N VAL A 144 14.34 -0.09 -1.68
CA VAL A 144 13.94 1.13 -0.98
C VAL A 144 12.78 1.85 -1.66
N GLU A 145 12.81 1.99 -2.99
CA GLU A 145 11.70 2.52 -3.81
C GLU A 145 10.41 1.76 -3.51
N THR A 146 10.46 0.43 -3.65
CA THR A 146 9.30 -0.43 -3.47
C THR A 146 8.71 -0.35 -2.06
N VAL A 147 9.55 -0.33 -1.02
CA VAL A 147 9.05 -0.24 0.36
C VAL A 147 8.45 1.14 0.63
N ALA A 148 9.06 2.22 0.12
CA ALA A 148 8.54 3.57 0.25
C ALA A 148 7.19 3.75 -0.46
N GLU A 149 7.04 3.21 -1.67
CA GLU A 149 5.79 3.21 -2.42
C GLU A 149 4.71 2.39 -1.70
N ASN A 150 5.02 1.14 -1.34
CA ASN A 150 4.04 0.22 -0.74
C ASN A 150 3.67 0.52 0.71
N MET A 151 4.34 1.47 1.38
CA MET A 151 3.89 1.99 2.67
C MET A 151 2.46 2.52 2.59
N VAL A 152 2.13 3.22 1.49
CA VAL A 152 0.80 3.81 1.31
C VAL A 152 -0.22 2.70 1.10
N ASP A 153 0.03 1.84 0.12
CA ASP A 153 -0.94 0.84 -0.32
C ASP A 153 -1.13 -0.32 0.65
N GLY A 154 -0.08 -0.67 1.39
CA GLY A 154 -0.07 -1.80 2.31
C GLY A 154 -0.46 -1.43 3.75
N ILE A 155 -0.37 -0.15 4.13
CA ILE A 155 -0.51 0.25 5.54
C ILE A 155 -1.39 1.48 5.70
N THR A 156 -0.95 2.65 5.22
CA THR A 156 -1.59 3.91 5.63
C THR A 156 -2.91 4.17 4.92
N ALA A 157 -3.05 3.83 3.64
CA ALA A 157 -4.31 4.01 2.91
C ALA A 157 -5.41 3.02 3.34
N PRO A 158 -5.16 1.69 3.48
CA PRO A 158 -6.13 0.78 4.08
C PRO A 158 -6.58 1.29 5.46
N PHE A 159 -5.64 1.75 6.29
CA PHE A 159 -5.94 2.27 7.61
C PHE A 159 -6.77 3.56 7.57
N PHE A 160 -6.42 4.48 6.67
CA PHE A 160 -7.14 5.73 6.46
C PHE A 160 -8.61 5.47 6.14
N PHE A 161 -8.89 4.57 5.19
CA PHE A 161 -10.27 4.21 4.83
C PHE A 161 -10.98 3.41 5.93
N ALA A 162 -10.26 2.62 6.71
CA ALA A 162 -10.81 1.99 7.91
C ALA A 162 -11.34 3.04 8.89
N VAL A 163 -10.51 4.03 9.24
CA VAL A 163 -10.89 5.12 10.14
C VAL A 163 -12.01 5.97 9.55
N PHE A 164 -11.92 6.34 8.27
CA PHE A 164 -12.93 7.13 7.58
C PHE A 164 -14.30 6.45 7.61
N PHE A 165 -14.39 5.17 7.24
CA PHE A 165 -15.66 4.44 7.26
C PHE A 165 -16.19 4.26 8.69
N SER A 166 -15.29 4.09 9.67
CA SER A 166 -15.68 3.98 11.09
C SER A 166 -16.47 5.19 11.60
N LEU A 167 -16.31 6.37 10.99
CA LEU A 167 -17.03 7.59 11.34
C LEU A 167 -18.53 7.52 11.01
N PHE A 168 -18.93 6.68 10.04
CA PHE A 168 -20.35 6.52 9.67
C PHE A 168 -21.11 5.54 10.57
N SER A 169 -20.42 4.86 11.50
CA SER A 169 -21.05 3.89 12.41
C SER A 169 -22.24 4.42 13.23
N PRO A 170 -22.31 5.70 13.68
CA PRO A 170 -23.50 6.22 14.36
C PRO A 170 -24.76 6.25 13.49
N TYR A 171 -24.60 6.25 12.16
CA TYR A 171 -25.71 6.44 11.21
C TYR A 171 -26.16 5.13 10.55
N LEU A 172 -25.35 4.07 10.59
CA LEU A 172 -25.51 2.90 9.72
C LEU A 172 -25.57 1.55 10.46
N GLY A 173 -25.99 1.53 11.72
CA GLY A 173 -26.46 0.31 12.43
C GLY A 173 -25.43 -0.81 12.69
N MET A 174 -24.15 -0.60 12.40
CA MET A 174 -23.05 -1.55 12.65
C MET A 174 -21.93 -0.86 13.44
N THR A 175 -21.17 -1.64 14.22
CA THR A 175 -20.09 -1.10 15.04
C THR A 175 -19.01 -0.41 14.21
N ALA A 176 -18.21 0.43 14.86
CA ALA A 176 -17.12 1.14 14.21
C ALA A 176 -16.09 0.21 13.57
N ILE A 177 -15.76 -0.90 14.23
CA ILE A 177 -14.78 -1.85 13.70
C ILE A 177 -15.34 -2.61 12.49
N GLY A 178 -16.64 -2.93 12.50
CA GLY A 178 -17.33 -3.48 11.33
C GLY A 178 -17.25 -2.55 10.13
N TRP A 179 -17.58 -1.26 10.30
CA TRP A 179 -17.44 -0.28 9.22
C TRP A 179 -15.99 -0.06 8.79
N SER A 180 -15.04 -0.16 9.72
CA SER A 180 -13.61 -0.09 9.39
C SER A 180 -13.19 -1.20 8.44
N ALA A 181 -13.62 -2.44 8.71
CA ALA A 181 -13.36 -3.58 7.86
C ALA A 181 -13.95 -3.37 6.45
N VAL A 182 -15.18 -2.86 6.33
CA VAL A 182 -15.78 -2.53 5.03
C VAL A 182 -14.93 -1.50 4.28
N GLY A 183 -14.56 -0.39 4.92
CA GLY A 183 -13.77 0.68 4.29
C GLY A 183 -12.41 0.20 3.81
N ALA A 184 -11.68 -0.54 4.64
CA ALA A 184 -10.38 -1.11 4.29
C ALA A 184 -10.48 -2.10 3.12
N PHE A 185 -11.54 -2.93 3.08
CA PHE A 185 -11.76 -3.88 1.97
C PHE A 185 -12.15 -3.22 0.66
N VAL A 186 -12.98 -2.17 0.71
CA VAL A 186 -13.31 -1.38 -0.49
C VAL A 186 -12.03 -0.76 -1.06
N TYR A 187 -11.17 -0.20 -0.20
CA TYR A 187 -9.86 0.29 -0.61
C TYR A 187 -8.98 -0.82 -1.21
N LYS A 188 -8.87 -1.99 -0.56
CA LYS A 188 -8.15 -3.14 -1.14
C LYS A 188 -8.74 -3.57 -2.48
N GLY A 189 -10.04 -3.42 -2.67
CA GLY A 189 -10.72 -3.57 -3.96
C GLY A 189 -10.12 -2.67 -5.03
N VAL A 190 -9.98 -1.37 -4.74
CA VAL A 190 -9.36 -0.39 -5.65
C VAL A 190 -7.91 -0.77 -5.96
N ASN A 191 -7.08 -0.93 -4.93
CA ASN A 191 -5.65 -1.24 -5.06
C ASN A 191 -5.39 -2.55 -5.82
N THR A 192 -6.23 -3.58 -5.60
CA THR A 192 -6.12 -4.85 -6.31
C THR A 192 -6.44 -4.68 -7.79
N MET A 193 -7.45 -3.88 -8.15
CA MET A 193 -7.76 -3.64 -9.55
C MET A 193 -6.65 -2.88 -10.25
N ASP A 194 -6.04 -1.87 -9.61
CA ASP A 194 -4.91 -1.17 -10.21
C ASP A 194 -3.74 -2.11 -10.49
N SER A 195 -3.37 -2.95 -9.50
CA SER A 195 -2.33 -3.97 -9.66
C SER A 195 -2.64 -5.04 -10.72
N MET A 196 -3.90 -5.24 -11.10
CA MET A 196 -4.28 -6.27 -12.08
C MET A 196 -4.51 -5.73 -13.49
N ILE A 197 -5.13 -4.56 -13.59
CA ILE A 197 -5.61 -4.00 -14.86
C ILE A 197 -5.16 -2.54 -15.08
N GLY A 198 -4.43 -1.91 -14.16
CA GLY A 198 -3.97 -0.52 -14.26
C GLY A 198 -2.76 -0.27 -15.18
N TYR A 199 -2.18 -1.33 -15.76
CA TYR A 199 -0.97 -1.23 -16.58
C TYR A 199 -1.16 -0.43 -17.88
N LYS A 200 -0.14 0.37 -18.23
CA LYS A 200 -0.03 1.07 -19.52
C LYS A 200 0.52 0.14 -20.61
N ASN A 201 -0.28 -0.85 -21.02
CA ASN A 201 0.04 -1.76 -22.13
C ASN A 201 -1.13 -1.88 -23.12
N ASP A 202 -0.92 -2.55 -24.25
CA ASP A 202 -1.92 -2.66 -25.33
C ASP A 202 -3.27 -3.23 -24.86
N LYS A 203 -3.25 -4.12 -23.86
CA LYS A 203 -4.45 -4.76 -23.32
C LYS A 203 -5.26 -3.84 -22.41
N TYR A 204 -4.59 -2.96 -21.67
CA TYR A 204 -5.17 -2.25 -20.53
C TYR A 204 -5.11 -0.71 -20.63
N MET A 205 -4.42 -0.12 -21.61
CA MET A 205 -4.32 1.34 -21.79
C MET A 205 -5.67 2.09 -21.73
N TYR A 206 -6.71 1.50 -22.32
CA TYR A 206 -8.07 2.06 -22.29
C TYR A 206 -8.97 1.41 -21.24
N PHE A 207 -8.89 0.08 -21.10
CA PHE A 207 -9.74 -0.68 -20.18
C PHE A 207 -9.40 -0.39 -18.71
N GLY A 208 -8.12 -0.38 -18.37
CA GLY A 208 -7.57 -0.15 -17.03
C GLY A 208 -7.68 1.28 -16.52
N ARG A 209 -7.97 2.24 -17.40
CA ARG A 209 -7.85 3.68 -17.11
C ARG A 209 -8.68 4.13 -15.91
N MET A 210 -9.89 3.58 -15.75
CA MET A 210 -10.72 3.92 -14.60
C MET A 210 -10.15 3.36 -13.30
N ALA A 211 -9.63 2.11 -13.31
CA ALA A 211 -9.02 1.52 -12.12
C ALA A 211 -7.83 2.35 -11.63
N ALA A 212 -6.90 2.68 -12.53
CA ALA A 212 -5.73 3.51 -12.20
C ALA A 212 -6.12 4.91 -11.70
N ARG A 213 -7.12 5.56 -12.32
CA ARG A 213 -7.57 6.88 -11.86
C ARG A 213 -8.27 6.85 -10.51
N VAL A 214 -9.06 5.82 -10.23
CA VAL A 214 -9.71 5.67 -8.93
C VAL A 214 -8.65 5.40 -7.86
N ASP A 215 -7.65 4.55 -8.15
CA ASP A 215 -6.52 4.34 -7.25
C ASP A 215 -5.77 5.64 -6.95
N ASP A 216 -5.37 6.37 -8.01
CA ASP A 216 -4.71 7.66 -7.89
C ASP A 216 -5.50 8.65 -7.01
N PHE A 217 -6.83 8.64 -7.15
CA PHE A 217 -7.72 9.50 -6.37
C PHE A 217 -7.81 9.09 -4.90
N VAL A 218 -8.04 7.80 -4.60
CA VAL A 218 -8.21 7.33 -3.21
C VAL A 218 -6.90 7.40 -2.42
N ASN A 219 -5.76 7.22 -3.11
CA ASN A 219 -4.44 7.30 -2.50
C ASN A 219 -3.92 8.74 -2.35
N PHE A 220 -4.60 9.74 -2.93
CA PHE A 220 -4.18 11.13 -2.90
C PHE A 220 -3.92 11.62 -1.47
N ILE A 221 -4.94 11.66 -0.62
CA ILE A 221 -4.82 12.14 0.77
C ILE A 221 -3.83 11.31 1.60
N PRO A 222 -3.94 9.97 1.68
CA PRO A 222 -3.05 9.18 2.54
C PRO A 222 -1.58 9.30 2.12
N ALA A 223 -1.25 9.40 0.83
CA ALA A 223 0.14 9.56 0.37
C ALA A 223 0.78 10.87 0.86
N ARG A 224 0.04 12.00 0.81
CA ARG A 224 0.55 13.30 1.28
C ARG A 224 0.80 13.26 2.80
N ILE A 225 -0.18 12.79 3.56
CA ILE A 225 -0.07 12.75 5.03
C ILE A 225 1.04 11.78 5.46
N SER A 226 1.15 10.61 4.81
CA SER A 226 2.23 9.64 5.08
C SER A 226 3.60 10.28 4.94
N SER A 227 3.80 11.08 3.90
CA SER A 227 5.09 11.73 3.62
C SER A 227 5.44 12.82 4.62
N LEU A 228 4.46 13.60 5.08
CA LEU A 228 4.66 14.56 6.17
C LEU A 228 5.05 13.85 7.48
N LEU A 229 4.43 12.71 7.76
CA LEU A 229 4.77 11.91 8.94
C LEU A 229 6.11 11.19 8.82
N LEU A 230 6.55 10.86 7.60
CA LEU A 230 7.92 10.38 7.35
C LEU A 230 8.97 11.45 7.68
N ILE A 231 8.69 12.74 7.41
CA ILE A 231 9.59 13.83 7.82
C ILE A 231 9.71 13.89 9.35
N ILE A 232 8.59 13.75 10.07
CA ILE A 232 8.60 13.71 11.55
C ILE A 232 9.32 12.45 12.05
N ALA A 233 9.09 11.30 11.42
CA ALA A 233 9.77 10.05 11.75
C ALA A 233 11.28 10.17 11.54
N ALA A 234 11.73 10.83 10.48
CA ALA A 234 13.15 11.11 10.23
C ALA A 234 13.76 11.95 11.37
N PHE A 235 13.04 12.95 11.86
CA PHE A 235 13.47 13.74 13.02
C PHE A 235 13.64 12.88 14.28
N ILE A 236 12.64 12.05 14.59
CA ILE A 236 12.67 11.17 15.78
C ILE A 236 13.82 10.14 15.69
N LEU A 237 14.08 9.61 14.50
CA LEU A 237 15.17 8.66 14.25
C LEU A 237 16.54 9.32 14.11
N LYS A 238 16.63 10.66 14.23
CA LYS A 238 17.85 11.46 14.03
C LYS A 238 18.47 11.29 12.64
N LEU A 239 17.63 11.07 11.62
CA LEU A 239 17.99 11.13 10.19
C LEU A 239 17.89 12.58 9.68
N ASP A 240 18.20 12.81 8.40
CA ASP A 240 18.12 14.15 7.80
C ASP A 240 16.67 14.56 7.49
N TYR A 241 15.93 14.94 8.52
CA TYR A 241 14.55 15.43 8.36
C TYR A 241 14.45 16.72 7.52
N ARG A 242 15.53 17.53 7.46
CA ARG A 242 15.58 18.74 6.62
C ARG A 242 15.74 18.35 5.16
N GLY A 243 16.61 17.38 4.88
CA GLY A 243 16.72 16.72 3.59
C GLY A 243 15.40 16.10 3.15
N ALA A 244 14.73 15.35 4.04
CA ALA A 244 13.41 14.76 3.79
C ALA A 244 12.38 15.81 3.37
N ALA A 245 12.29 16.93 4.12
CA ALA A 245 11.39 18.03 3.79
C ALA A 245 11.76 18.70 2.46
N LYS A 246 13.05 19.00 2.25
CA LYS A 246 13.55 19.62 1.01
C LYS A 246 13.21 18.76 -0.21
N MET A 247 13.50 17.46 -0.16
CA MET A 247 13.23 16.54 -1.27
C MET A 247 11.74 16.33 -1.48
N PHE A 248 10.95 16.18 -0.41
CA PHE A 248 9.49 16.13 -0.53
C PHE A 248 8.92 17.35 -1.28
N PHE A 249 9.37 18.57 -0.95
CA PHE A 249 8.87 19.76 -1.63
C PHE A 249 9.40 19.92 -3.07
N ARG A 250 10.61 19.45 -3.36
CA ARG A 250 11.25 19.57 -4.67
C ARG A 250 10.80 18.48 -5.67
N ASP A 251 10.79 17.22 -5.23
CA ASP A 251 10.80 16.06 -6.13
C ASP A 251 9.55 15.18 -6.03
N ARG A 252 8.58 15.45 -5.13
CA ARG A 252 7.38 14.59 -4.95
C ARG A 252 6.54 14.37 -6.22
N LEU A 253 6.73 15.20 -7.25
CA LEU A 253 6.03 15.11 -8.54
C LEU A 253 6.87 14.44 -9.64
N ASN A 254 8.10 14.03 -9.33
CA ASN A 254 9.00 13.33 -10.24
C ASN A 254 8.67 11.82 -10.29
N HIS A 255 7.40 11.47 -10.47
CA HIS A 255 6.97 10.10 -10.61
C HIS A 255 5.75 10.02 -11.55
N SER A 256 5.57 8.87 -12.22
CA SER A 256 4.45 8.69 -13.16
C SER A 256 3.10 8.55 -12.46
N SER A 257 3.10 7.98 -11.25
CA SER A 257 1.98 8.03 -10.30
C SER A 257 2.01 9.37 -9.54
N PRO A 258 0.86 10.05 -9.38
CA PRO A 258 0.72 11.27 -8.59
C PRO A 258 0.88 11.05 -7.08
N ASN A 259 1.07 9.81 -6.62
CA ASN A 259 1.12 9.44 -5.21
C ASN A 259 2.47 8.87 -4.78
N ALA A 260 3.03 7.91 -5.53
CA ALA A 260 4.24 7.19 -5.12
C ALA A 260 5.44 8.10 -4.84
N GLY A 261 5.66 9.11 -5.69
CA GLY A 261 6.80 10.03 -5.54
C GLY A 261 6.81 10.82 -4.22
N HIS A 262 5.68 10.93 -3.51
CA HIS A 262 5.61 11.63 -2.24
C HIS A 262 6.42 10.94 -1.13
N THR A 263 6.19 9.63 -0.94
CA THR A 263 6.90 8.86 0.10
C THR A 263 8.34 8.57 -0.32
N GLU A 264 8.57 8.29 -1.60
CA GLU A 264 9.92 8.13 -2.15
C GLU A 264 10.78 9.39 -1.93
N ALA A 265 10.25 10.58 -2.18
CA ALA A 265 11.00 11.83 -1.97
C ALA A 265 11.34 12.08 -0.50
N ALA A 266 10.40 11.79 0.41
CA ALA A 266 10.65 11.91 1.85
C ALA A 266 11.74 10.91 2.32
N VAL A 267 11.69 9.66 1.85
CA VAL A 267 12.68 8.63 2.18
C VAL A 267 14.05 8.96 1.58
N ALA A 268 14.10 9.34 0.30
CA ALA A 268 15.32 9.72 -0.39
C ALA A 268 16.04 10.87 0.33
N GLY A 269 15.29 11.90 0.71
CA GLY A 269 15.84 13.03 1.46
C GLY A 269 16.25 12.70 2.90
N ALA A 270 15.54 11.80 3.58
CA ALA A 270 15.91 11.37 4.94
C ALA A 270 17.22 10.58 4.97
N LEU A 271 17.47 9.80 3.92
CA LEU A 271 18.65 8.95 3.80
C LEU A 271 19.81 9.65 3.07
N GLY A 272 19.56 10.69 2.27
CA GLY A 272 20.59 11.33 1.46
C GLY A 272 20.98 10.52 0.22
N ILE A 273 20.01 9.79 -0.34
CA ILE A 273 20.19 8.92 -1.50
C ILE A 273 19.37 9.44 -2.69
N ARG A 274 19.71 8.94 -3.88
CA ARG A 274 18.97 9.20 -5.11
C ARG A 274 18.20 7.98 -5.58
N LEU A 275 16.89 8.13 -5.73
CA LEU A 275 15.94 7.15 -6.27
C LEU A 275 15.50 7.53 -7.69
N GLY A 276 14.75 6.66 -8.34
CA GLY A 276 14.27 6.83 -9.70
C GLY A 276 15.37 6.66 -10.76
N GLY A 277 15.28 7.48 -11.81
CA GLY A 277 16.17 7.41 -12.96
C GLY A 277 15.77 6.35 -14.00
N PRO A 278 16.57 6.19 -15.07
CA PRO A 278 16.30 5.23 -16.14
C PRO A 278 16.18 3.78 -15.62
N LEU A 279 15.15 3.06 -16.07
CA LEU A 279 14.88 1.68 -15.67
C LEU A 279 14.61 0.79 -16.89
N LEU A 280 15.04 -0.47 -16.82
CA LEU A 280 14.76 -1.46 -17.86
C LEU A 280 13.42 -2.18 -17.58
N TYR A 281 12.51 -2.12 -18.55
CA TYR A 281 11.24 -2.84 -18.53
C TYR A 281 11.09 -3.66 -19.82
N SER A 282 11.02 -4.99 -19.70
CA SER A 282 10.89 -5.89 -20.86
C SER A 282 11.91 -5.57 -21.96
N GLY A 283 13.15 -5.31 -21.55
CA GLY A 283 14.26 -4.95 -22.46
C GLY A 283 14.25 -3.52 -23.02
N THR A 284 13.29 -2.67 -22.65
CA THR A 284 13.22 -1.26 -23.07
C THR A 284 13.58 -0.33 -21.92
N ILE A 285 14.46 0.65 -22.18
CA ILE A 285 14.79 1.69 -21.18
C ILE A 285 13.64 2.70 -21.13
N VAL A 286 13.04 2.83 -19.95
CA VAL A 286 12.06 3.87 -19.63
C VAL A 286 12.79 4.95 -18.85
N ASP A 287 12.92 6.13 -19.46
CA ASP A 287 13.48 7.29 -18.78
C ASP A 287 12.50 7.81 -17.73
N LYS A 288 12.96 7.90 -16.49
CA LYS A 288 12.19 8.46 -15.38
C LYS A 288 13.02 9.54 -14.70
N PRO A 289 12.39 10.61 -14.20
CA PRO A 289 13.11 11.62 -13.44
C PRO A 289 13.71 11.01 -12.16
N PHE A 290 14.77 11.64 -11.68
CA PHE A 290 15.37 11.30 -10.38
C PHE A 290 14.59 11.95 -9.23
N ILE A 291 14.66 11.30 -8.07
CA ILE A 291 14.10 11.76 -6.80
C ILE A 291 15.22 11.73 -5.76
N GLY A 292 15.48 12.84 -5.08
CA GLY A 292 16.57 12.91 -4.09
C GLY A 292 17.88 13.46 -4.65
N ASP A 293 18.85 13.66 -3.75
CA ASP A 293 20.22 14.09 -4.05
C ASP A 293 21.17 12.90 -3.82
N ASP A 294 22.19 12.73 -4.66
CA ASP A 294 23.18 11.64 -4.55
C ASP A 294 24.29 12.01 -3.54
N ILE A 295 23.92 12.24 -2.28
CA ILE A 295 24.86 12.64 -1.22
C ILE A 295 25.77 11.46 -0.86
N HIS A 296 25.22 10.24 -0.87
CA HIS A 296 26.01 9.02 -0.90
C HIS A 296 25.36 7.95 -1.78
N GLU A 297 26.20 7.03 -2.27
CA GLU A 297 25.73 5.85 -2.98
C GLU A 297 24.91 4.95 -2.05
N ILE A 298 23.77 4.49 -2.53
CA ILE A 298 22.86 3.64 -1.77
C ILE A 298 23.49 2.26 -1.51
N LYS A 299 23.28 1.75 -0.29
CA LYS A 299 23.81 0.47 0.19
C LYS A 299 22.71 -0.40 0.75
N ALA A 300 23.00 -1.69 0.95
CA ALA A 300 22.05 -2.61 1.56
C ALA A 300 21.56 -2.12 2.94
N ASP A 301 22.40 -1.47 3.74
CA ASP A 301 22.01 -0.94 5.06
C ASP A 301 20.90 0.13 4.99
N ASP A 302 20.75 0.83 3.86
CA ASP A 302 19.66 1.79 3.65
C ASP A 302 18.29 1.10 3.61
N ILE A 303 18.23 -0.18 3.25
CA ILE A 303 17.00 -1.00 3.32
C ILE A 303 16.52 -1.07 4.78
N LYS A 304 17.43 -1.36 5.73
CA LYS A 304 17.09 -1.42 7.16
C LYS A 304 16.67 -0.05 7.69
N THR A 305 17.36 1.01 7.28
CA THR A 305 17.06 2.37 7.73
C THR A 305 15.72 2.85 7.18
N SER A 306 15.43 2.57 5.90
CA SER A 306 14.13 2.81 5.26
C SER A 306 13.01 2.05 5.97
N ASN A 307 13.21 0.76 6.28
CA ASN A 307 12.24 -0.05 7.05
C ASN A 307 11.91 0.59 8.41
N LYS A 308 12.92 1.04 9.17
CA LYS A 308 12.70 1.74 10.47
C LYS A 308 11.90 3.03 10.29
N LEU A 309 12.25 3.82 9.28
CA LEU A 309 11.60 5.08 8.97
C LEU A 309 10.12 4.87 8.60
N ILE A 310 9.83 3.87 7.76
CA ILE A 310 8.49 3.53 7.30
C ILE A 310 7.62 2.95 8.42
N LEU A 311 8.18 2.09 9.27
CA LEU A 311 7.46 1.56 10.43
C LEU A 311 7.11 2.66 11.42
N LEU A 312 8.04 3.58 11.72
CA LEU A 312 7.75 4.71 12.59
C LEU A 312 6.76 5.68 11.95
N GLY A 313 6.92 6.01 10.68
CA GLY A 313 5.97 6.85 9.93
C GLY A 313 4.56 6.26 9.93
N SER A 314 4.44 4.95 9.73
CA SER A 314 3.17 4.21 9.80
C SER A 314 2.56 4.26 11.21
N PHE A 315 3.38 4.06 12.25
CA PHE A 315 2.93 4.17 13.64
C PHE A 315 2.42 5.56 14.00
N LEU A 316 3.13 6.62 13.57
CA LEU A 316 2.68 8.01 13.72
C LEU A 316 1.36 8.25 12.98
N PHE A 317 1.21 7.71 11.77
CA PHE A 317 -0.02 7.81 10.98
C PHE A 317 -1.20 7.19 11.72
N ILE A 318 -1.04 5.94 12.16
CA ILE A 318 -2.07 5.20 12.90
C ILE A 318 -2.46 5.97 14.17
N THR A 319 -1.48 6.38 14.96
CA THR A 319 -1.72 7.08 16.23
C THR A 319 -2.44 8.41 16.00
N THR A 320 -2.01 9.20 15.01
CA THR A 320 -2.63 10.49 14.68
C THR A 320 -4.10 10.33 14.32
N PHE A 321 -4.44 9.39 13.44
CA PHE A 321 -5.82 9.19 13.00
C PHE A 321 -6.71 8.55 14.07
N LEU A 322 -6.16 7.71 14.97
CA LEU A 322 -6.89 7.22 16.13
C LEU A 322 -7.23 8.36 17.11
N LEU A 323 -6.31 9.29 17.34
CA LEU A 323 -6.54 10.47 18.17
C LEU A 323 -7.59 11.40 17.55
N LEU A 324 -7.45 11.71 16.25
CA LEU A 324 -8.42 12.55 15.52
C LEU A 324 -9.83 11.95 15.57
N ARG A 325 -9.95 10.64 15.35
CA ARG A 325 -11.23 9.92 15.47
C ARG A 325 -11.79 9.95 16.90
N GLY A 326 -10.91 9.90 17.90
CA GLY A 326 -11.29 10.05 19.31
C GLY A 326 -11.92 11.40 19.58
N VAL A 327 -11.31 12.48 19.09
CA VAL A 327 -11.82 13.86 19.23
C VAL A 327 -13.16 14.04 18.50
N ALA A 328 -13.25 13.59 17.25
CA ALA A 328 -14.46 13.74 16.42
C ALA A 328 -15.71 13.02 16.95
N ARG A 329 -15.56 12.13 17.95
CA ARG A 329 -16.69 11.48 18.63
C ARG A 329 -17.11 12.14 19.93
N VAL A 330 -16.26 13.00 20.48
CA VAL A 330 -16.53 13.73 21.73
C VAL A 330 -17.26 15.05 21.43
N THR A 331 -17.06 15.60 20.24
CA THR A 331 -17.77 16.75 19.67
C THR A 331 -19.07 16.34 19.00
#